data_AF-A0A5P3V9W0-F1
#
_entry.id   AF-A0A5P3V9W0-F1
#
_cell.length_a   1.000
_cell.length_b   1.000
_cell.length_c   1.000
_cell.angle_alpha   90.00
_cell.angle_beta   90.00
_cell.angle_gamma   90.00
#
_symmetry.space_group_name_H-M   'P 1'
#
loop_
_entity.id
_entity.type
_entity.pdbx_description
1 polymer ?
#
loop_
_entity_poly.entity_id
_entity_poly.type
_entity_poly.pdbx_seq_one_letter_code
_entity_poly.pdbx_strand_id
1 'polypeptide(L)' 'MQEQTHQQHETISVGIPAEILESLDRINAGLGSVLSLLEVESERSEACHGVHCLLAMIKMQLDQMAEELCPAA' A
#
# COMPACT_ATOMS: atom_id res chain seq x y z
N MET A 1 -36.05 6.07 27.56
CA MET A 1 -35.60 6.26 26.17
C MET A 1 -34.09 6.15 26.19
N GLN A 2 -33.50 5.30 25.35
CA GLN A 2 -32.06 5.01 25.37
C GLN A 2 -31.31 6.11 24.62
N GLU A 3 -30.46 6.86 25.31
CA GLU A 3 -29.51 7.79 24.70
C GLU A 3 -28.33 6.99 24.15
N GLN A 4 -28.38 6.72 22.84
CA GLN A 4 -27.30 6.10 22.09
C GLN A 4 -26.22 7.17 21.84
N THR A 5 -25.19 7.18 22.67
CA THR A 5 -23.97 7.95 22.44
C THR A 5 -23.23 7.38 21.23
N HIS A 6 -23.58 7.88 20.04
CA HIS A 6 -22.77 7.71 18.84
C HIS A 6 -21.43 8.41 19.08
N GLN A 7 -20.41 7.64 19.41
CA GLN A 7 -19.03 8.08 19.35
C GLN A 7 -18.71 8.35 17.87
N GLN A 8 -18.90 9.60 17.44
CA GLN A 8 -18.32 10.08 16.21
C GLN A 8 -16.81 10.02 16.41
N HIS A 9 -16.16 9.05 15.78
CA HIS A 9 -14.73 9.09 15.57
C HIS A 9 -14.47 10.30 14.67
N GLU A 10 -14.18 11.44 15.28
CA GLU A 10 -13.54 12.57 14.61
C GLU A 10 -12.18 12.05 14.13
N THR A 11 -12.15 11.54 12.89
CA THR A 11 -10.91 11.33 12.16
C THR A 11 -10.34 12.71 11.92
N ILE A 12 -9.44 13.13 12.79
CA ILE A 12 -8.64 14.33 12.64
C ILE A 12 -7.87 14.17 11.33
N SER A 13 -8.35 14.80 10.26
CA SER A 13 -7.67 14.88 8.97
C SER A 13 -6.47 15.83 9.12
N VAL A 14 -5.41 15.36 9.78
CA VAL A 14 -4.08 15.95 9.59
C VAL A 14 -3.72 15.67 8.15
N GLY A 15 -3.72 16.72 7.31
CA GLY A 15 -3.30 16.60 5.91
C GLY A 15 -1.92 15.93 5.85
N ILE A 16 -1.81 14.87 5.06
CA ILE A 16 -0.56 14.14 4.91
C ILE A 16 0.46 15.09 4.26
N PRO A 17 1.64 15.28 4.85
CA PRO A 17 2.69 16.09 4.25
C PRO A 17 3.03 15.59 2.83
N ALA A 18 3.19 16.51 1.87
CA ALA A 18 3.47 16.17 0.48
C ALA A 18 4.74 15.32 0.33
N GLU A 19 5.72 15.51 1.21
CA GLU A 19 6.96 14.75 1.24
C GLU A 19 6.73 13.26 1.59
N ILE A 20 5.71 12.97 2.41
CA ILE A 20 5.34 11.59 2.76
C ILE A 20 4.67 10.92 1.57
N LEU A 21 3.80 11.63 0.85
CA LEU A 21 3.17 11.13 -0.38
C LEU A 21 4.19 10.85 -1.47
N GLU A 22 5.12 11.78 -1.71
CA GLU A 22 6.20 11.58 -2.69
C GLU A 22 7.10 10.39 -2.30
N SER A 23 7.39 10.23 -1.00
CA SER A 23 8.15 9.08 -0.51
C SER A 23 7.39 7.77 -0.73
N LEU A 24 6.08 7.77 -0.51
CA LEU A 24 5.21 6.61 -0.73
C LEU A 24 5.17 6.23 -2.22
N ASP A 25 5.03 7.20 -3.12
CA ASP A 25 5.06 6.98 -4.57
C ASP A 25 6.38 6.37 -5.03
N ARG A 26 7.51 6.89 -4.52
CA ARG A 26 8.85 6.35 -4.84
C ARG A 26 9.02 4.92 -4.34
N ILE A 27 8.59 4.63 -3.11
CA ILE A 27 8.60 3.27 -2.55
C ILE A 27 7.75 2.36 -3.41
N ASN A 28 6.56 2.80 -3.80
CA ASN A 28 5.62 2.02 -4.58
C ASN A 28 6.18 1.67 -5.98
N ALA A 29 6.76 2.65 -6.68
CA ALA A 29 7.46 2.43 -7.95
C ALA A 29 8.66 1.48 -7.81
N GLY A 30 9.43 1.61 -6.71
CA GLY A 30 10.53 0.72 -6.40
C GLY A 30 10.08 -0.72 -6.19
N LEU A 31 9.00 -0.94 -5.44
CA LEU A 31 8.41 -2.27 -5.23
C LEU A 31 7.90 -2.87 -6.53
N GLY A 32 7.29 -2.07 -7.41
CA GLY A 32 6.90 -2.51 -8.75
C GLY A 32 8.10 -3.01 -9.56
N SER A 33 9.22 -2.29 -9.51
CA SER A 33 10.45 -2.71 -10.19
C SER A 33 11.03 -4.01 -9.62
N VAL A 34 11.02 -4.17 -8.30
CA VAL A 34 11.48 -5.42 -7.65
C VAL A 34 10.59 -6.60 -8.03
N LEU A 35 9.27 -6.40 -8.12
CA LEU A 35 8.35 -7.44 -8.60
C LEU A 35 8.67 -7.86 -10.03
N SER A 36 8.89 -6.92 -10.94
CA SER A 36 9.26 -7.26 -12.32
C SER A 36 10.57 -8.05 -12.42
N LEU A 37 11.55 -7.77 -11.55
CA LEU A 37 12.78 -8.56 -11.48
C LEU A 37 12.54 -9.96 -10.93
N LEU A 38 11.72 -10.07 -9.88
CA LEU A 38 11.37 -11.36 -9.28
C LEU A 38 10.51 -12.22 -10.20
N GLU A 39 9.67 -11.63 -11.04
CA GLU A 39 8.87 -12.34 -12.04
C GLU A 39 9.78 -13.15 -12.98
N VAL A 40 10.85 -12.52 -13.51
CA VAL A 40 11.85 -13.17 -14.38
C VAL A 40 12.57 -14.32 -13.66
N GLU A 41 12.92 -14.13 -12.38
CA GLU A 41 13.61 -15.16 -11.60
C GLU A 41 12.67 -16.25 -11.05
N SER A 42 11.37 -15.99 -10.96
CA SER A 42 10.38 -16.91 -10.41
C SER A 42 10.22 -18.18 -11.25
N GLU A 43 10.39 -18.08 -12.57
CA GLU A 43 10.37 -19.22 -13.49
C GLU A 43 11.53 -20.20 -13.23
N ARG A 44 12.60 -19.71 -12.61
CA ARG A 44 13.86 -20.44 -12.42
C ARG A 44 14.02 -20.98 -11.00
N SER A 45 13.17 -20.52 -10.06
CA SER A 45 13.29 -20.81 -8.64
C SER A 45 11.96 -20.71 -7.91
N GLU A 46 11.53 -21.81 -7.30
CA GLU A 46 10.33 -21.85 -6.46
C GLU A 46 10.42 -20.88 -5.27
N ALA A 47 11.62 -20.68 -4.72
CA ALA A 47 11.84 -19.70 -3.66
C ALA A 47 11.60 -18.26 -4.17
N CYS A 48 12.06 -17.93 -5.39
CA CYS A 48 11.81 -16.63 -6.01
C CYS A 48 10.32 -16.45 -6.33
N HIS A 49 9.63 -17.51 -6.77
CA HIS A 49 8.19 -17.50 -6.95
C HIS A 49 7.43 -17.23 -5.64
N GLY A 50 7.82 -17.90 -4.54
CA GLY A 50 7.25 -17.63 -3.22
C GLY A 50 7.45 -16.18 -2.77
N VAL A 51 8.65 -15.63 -2.94
CA VAL A 51 8.94 -14.22 -2.61
C VAL A 51 8.15 -13.26 -3.51
N HIS A 52 8.04 -13.53 -4.81
CA HIS A 52 7.23 -12.75 -5.74
C HIS A 52 5.77 -12.67 -5.27
N CYS A 53 5.16 -13.81 -4.95
CA CYS A 53 3.78 -13.87 -4.47
C CYS A 53 3.56 -13.09 -3.16
N LEU A 54 4.46 -13.23 -2.19
CA LEU A 54 4.39 -12.47 -0.94
C LEU A 54 4.52 -10.97 -1.17
N LEU A 55 5.48 -10.56 -2.00
CA LEU A 55 5.71 -9.16 -2.29
C LEU A 55 4.56 -8.53 -3.08
N ALA A 56 3.94 -9.30 -3.98
CA ALA A 56 2.78 -8.84 -4.76
C ALA A 56 1.59 -8.54 -3.85
N MET A 57 1.34 -9.39 -2.84
CA MET A 57 0.30 -9.14 -1.83
C MET A 57 0.59 -7.88 -1.01
N ILE A 58 1.84 -7.70 -0.56
CA ILE A 58 2.24 -6.51 0.20
C ILE A 58 2.07 -5.24 -0.65
N LYS A 59 2.49 -5.28 -1.93
CA LYS A 59 2.33 -4.14 -2.83
C LYS A 59 0.85 -3.81 -3.04
N MET A 60 -0.01 -4.81 -3.23
CA MET A 60 -1.45 -4.58 -3.38
C MET A 60 -2.07 -3.90 -2.15
N GLN A 61 -1.64 -4.29 -0.94
CA GLN A 61 -2.07 -3.61 0.29
C GLN A 61 -1.55 -2.17 0.37
N LEU A 62 -0.30 -1.95 -0.07
CA LEU A 62 0.29 -0.61 -0.12
C LEU A 62 -0.45 0.30 -1.12
N ASP A 63 -0.79 -0.23 -2.29
CA ASP A 63 -1.56 0.48 -3.32
C ASP A 63 -2.94 0.92 -2.78
N GLN A 64 -3.64 0.01 -2.10
CA GLN A 64 -4.94 0.31 -1.47
C GLN A 64 -4.80 1.39 -0.40
N MET A 65 -3.81 1.28 0.49
CA MET A 65 -3.56 2.32 1.51
C MET A 65 -3.20 3.66 0.88
N ALA A 66 -2.39 3.68 -0.19
CA ALA A 66 -2.04 4.90 -0.89
C ALA A 66 -3.28 5.58 -1.50
N GLU A 67 -4.18 4.80 -2.10
CA GLU A 67 -5.45 5.28 -2.65
C GLU A 67 -6.40 5.81 -1.56
N GLU A 68 -6.45 5.17 -0.38
CA GLU A 68 -7.23 5.66 0.77
C GLU A 68 -6.65 6.97 1.35
N LEU A 69 -5.33 7.12 1.35
CA LEU A 69 -4.61 8.30 1.85
C LEU A 69 -4.71 9.49 0.88
N CYS A 70 -4.82 9.22 -0.42
CA CYS A 70 -4.98 10.20 -1.48
C CYS A 70 -6.04 9.73 -2.48
N PRO A 71 -7.34 9.79 -2.12
CA PRO A 71 -8.38 9.52 -3.08
C PRO A 71 -8.23 10.54 -4.19
N ALA A 72 -7.98 10.06 -5.41
CA ALA A 72 -7.87 10.92 -6.58
C ALA A 72 -9.08 11.86 -6.59
N ALA A 73 -8.81 13.18 -6.52
CA ALA A 73 -9.83 14.23 -6.45
C ALA A 73 -10.76 14.23 -7.67
#